data_AF-A0A839N9K5-F1
#
_entry.id   AF-A0A839N9K5-F1
#
_cell.length_a   1.000
_cell.length_b   1.000
_cell.length_c   1.000
_cell.angle_alpha   90.00
_cell.angle_beta   90.00
_cell.angle_gamma   90.00
#
_symmetry.space_group_name_H-M   'P 1'
#
loop_
_entity.id
_entity.type
_entity.pdbx_description
1 polymer ?
#
loop_
_entity_poly.entity_id
_entity_poly.type
_entity_poly.pdbx_seq_one_letter_code
_entity_poly.pdbx_strand_id
1 'polypeptide(L)'
;MTVTDTRISPGTDDTYVDRLRDEWGLRKLVVQTDEVLLEGGLAPQTGARRAVVAAVLRNPWVGTTPQRDLAPEVERVAPLLADVISARLIETLGGVDQIEAFGKAAVVGTSGEIEHGSALIHTPYFGNLLREFLEGQSIICFADTRGGAGESFPVPMWHKTHAATRSHYQTVTASLPDMPHPEEIVILAAASTGGRPHPRIGDRTTDPVVTVATLKEKS
;
A
#
# COMPACT_ATOMS: atom_id res chain seq x y z
N MET A 1 -33.16 1.52 -19.79
CA MET A 1 -32.20 0.50 -19.32
C MET A 1 -30.81 1.05 -19.59
N THR A 2 -30.35 2.01 -18.80
CA THR A 2 -29.76 1.85 -17.45
C THR A 2 -28.45 1.08 -17.50
N VAL A 3 -27.35 1.83 -17.42
CA VAL A 3 -26.24 1.47 -16.54
C VAL A 3 -25.99 2.73 -15.71
N THR A 4 -26.61 2.79 -14.54
CA THR A 4 -26.11 3.67 -13.48
C THR A 4 -24.71 3.20 -13.17
N ASP A 5 -23.73 4.05 -13.47
CA ASP A 5 -22.34 3.86 -13.09
C ASP A 5 -22.29 3.81 -11.56
N THR A 6 -22.34 2.60 -11.02
CA THR A 6 -22.35 2.36 -9.57
C THR A 6 -20.90 2.26 -9.10
N ARG A 7 -20.04 3.19 -9.54
CA ARG A 7 -18.68 3.31 -9.03
C ARG A 7 -18.80 3.75 -7.58
N ILE A 8 -18.49 2.84 -6.66
CA ILE A 8 -18.36 3.16 -5.24
C ILE A 8 -17.09 3.99 -5.12
N SER A 9 -17.23 5.31 -5.14
CA SER A 9 -16.14 6.21 -4.74
C SER A 9 -15.85 5.95 -3.25
N PRO A 10 -14.58 5.81 -2.84
CA PRO A 10 -14.29 5.71 -1.43
C PRO A 10 -14.75 7.01 -0.76
N GLY A 11 -15.52 6.88 0.31
CA GLY A 11 -16.09 8.02 1.01
C GLY A 11 -15.04 8.67 1.92
N THR A 12 -15.02 9.99 2.01
CA THR A 12 -14.40 10.65 3.18
C THR A 12 -15.36 10.58 4.38
N ASP A 13 -16.03 9.44 4.55
CA ASP A 13 -17.11 9.28 5.51
C ASP A 13 -16.50 9.18 6.91
N ASP A 14 -16.64 10.25 7.67
CA ASP A 14 -16.20 10.32 9.07
C ASP A 14 -16.77 9.15 9.89
N THR A 15 -17.89 8.54 9.45
CA THR A 15 -18.47 7.37 10.13
C THR A 15 -17.57 6.14 10.10
N TYR A 16 -16.79 5.90 9.05
CA TYR A 16 -15.87 4.74 9.00
C TYR A 16 -14.64 4.97 9.88
N VAL A 17 -14.13 6.20 9.92
CA VAL A 17 -13.07 6.60 10.85
C VAL A 17 -13.54 6.46 12.30
N ASP A 18 -14.75 6.95 12.61
CA ASP A 18 -15.35 6.85 13.93
C ASP A 18 -15.55 5.38 14.34
N ARG A 19 -16.08 4.53 13.46
CA ARG A 19 -16.21 3.09 13.72
C ARG A 19 -14.88 2.41 13.95
N LEU A 20 -13.86 2.70 13.12
CA LEU A 20 -12.51 2.17 13.31
C LEU A 20 -11.90 2.60 14.66
N ARG A 21 -12.14 3.86 15.07
CA ARG A 21 -11.72 4.39 16.37
C ARG A 21 -12.42 3.67 17.51
N ASP A 22 -13.74 3.54 17.44
CA ASP A 22 -14.56 3.10 18.57
C ASP A 22 -14.55 1.56 18.72
N GLU A 23 -14.45 0.80 17.62
CA GLU A 23 -14.44 -0.68 17.65
C GLU A 23 -13.02 -1.28 17.68
N TRP A 24 -12.03 -0.69 16.99
CA TRP A 24 -10.66 -1.24 16.86
C TRP A 24 -9.56 -0.31 17.38
N GLY A 25 -9.91 0.80 18.03
CA GLY A 25 -8.93 1.70 18.62
C GLY A 25 -8.00 2.30 17.58
N LEU A 26 -8.53 2.73 16.43
CA LEU A 26 -7.77 3.55 15.47
C LEU A 26 -7.21 4.79 16.19
N ARG A 27 -5.92 4.73 16.51
CA ARG A 27 -5.23 5.76 17.28
C ARG A 27 -4.77 6.90 16.40
N LYS A 28 -4.34 6.59 15.18
CA LYS A 28 -3.71 7.56 14.28
C LYS A 28 -3.91 7.21 12.82
N LEU A 29 -4.15 8.25 12.02
CA LEU A 29 -3.97 8.23 10.57
C LEU A 29 -2.82 9.18 10.23
N VAL A 30 -1.87 8.71 9.43
CA VAL A 30 -0.76 9.53 8.93
C VAL A 30 -0.83 9.57 7.43
N VAL A 31 -0.73 10.78 6.87
CA VAL A 31 -0.53 11.01 5.44
C VAL A 31 0.86 11.61 5.27
N GLN A 32 1.73 10.91 4.57
CA GLN A 32 3.05 11.38 4.20
C GLN A 32 3.06 11.64 2.70
N THR A 33 3.62 12.77 2.28
CA THR A 33 3.84 13.07 0.86
C THR A 33 5.29 13.43 0.61
N ASP A 34 5.75 13.16 -0.61
CA ASP A 34 7.02 13.67 -1.11
C ASP A 34 6.93 13.94 -2.61
N GLU A 35 7.81 14.84 -3.07
CA GLU A 35 7.99 15.19 -4.47
C GLU A 35 9.49 15.26 -4.75
N VAL A 36 9.95 14.58 -5.80
CA VAL A 36 11.35 14.62 -6.21
C VAL A 36 11.53 15.77 -7.19
N LEU A 37 12.08 16.90 -6.72
CA LEU A 37 12.35 18.05 -7.59
C LEU A 37 13.62 17.86 -8.42
N LEU A 38 14.63 17.20 -7.85
CA LEU A 38 15.90 16.88 -8.49
C LEU A 38 16.42 15.52 -8.00
N GLU A 39 16.96 14.72 -8.91
CA GLU A 39 17.71 13.51 -8.57
C GLU A 39 18.98 13.46 -9.42
N GLY A 40 20.15 13.28 -8.79
CA GLY A 40 21.43 13.37 -9.48
C GLY A 40 21.72 14.74 -10.10
N GLY A 41 21.12 15.82 -9.56
CA GLY A 41 21.29 17.19 -10.05
C GLY A 41 20.43 17.56 -11.27
N LEU A 42 19.58 16.66 -11.75
CA LEU A 42 18.67 16.90 -12.87
C LEU A 42 17.22 16.76 -12.45
N ALA A 43 16.34 17.54 -13.07
CA ALA A 43 14.89 17.40 -12.90
C ALA A 43 14.42 16.05 -13.46
N PRO A 44 13.40 15.40 -12.85
CA PRO A 44 12.80 14.19 -13.39
C PRO A 44 12.33 14.38 -14.85
N GLN A 45 12.34 13.29 -15.63
CA GLN A 45 11.74 13.31 -16.97
C GLN A 45 10.24 13.61 -16.91
N THR A 46 9.56 13.06 -15.89
CA THR A 46 8.17 13.35 -15.54
C THR A 46 8.12 13.60 -14.03
N GLY A 47 7.63 14.76 -13.60
CA GLY A 47 7.43 15.04 -12.18
C GLY A 47 6.38 14.11 -11.59
N ALA A 48 6.68 13.49 -10.45
CA ALA A 48 5.78 12.58 -9.77
C ALA A 48 5.69 12.95 -8.28
N ARG A 49 4.47 12.89 -7.74
CA ARG A 49 4.19 13.01 -6.32
C ARG A 49 3.87 11.63 -5.77
N ARG A 50 4.36 11.35 -4.57
CA ARG A 50 4.12 10.09 -3.85
C ARG A 50 3.38 10.39 -2.56
N ALA A 51 2.48 9.49 -2.19
CA ALA A 51 1.80 9.53 -0.91
C ALA A 51 1.83 8.16 -0.25
N VAL A 52 1.94 8.15 1.08
CA VAL A 52 1.71 7.00 1.94
C VAL A 52 0.61 7.38 2.92
N VAL A 53 -0.37 6.50 3.09
CA VAL A 53 -1.36 6.60 4.16
C VAL A 53 -1.18 5.41 5.08
N ALA A 54 -1.01 5.68 6.37
CA ALA A 54 -0.84 4.66 7.41
C ALA A 54 -1.96 4.79 8.45
N ALA A 55 -2.63 3.68 8.76
CA ALA A 55 -3.64 3.57 9.81
C ALA A 55 -3.09 2.71 10.95
N VAL A 56 -3.11 3.25 12.17
CA VAL A 56 -2.59 2.60 13.38
C VAL A 56 -3.75 2.16 14.25
N LEU A 57 -3.90 0.84 14.43
CA LEU A 57 -5.00 0.25 15.17
C LEU A 57 -4.47 -0.60 16.32
N ARG A 58 -5.33 -0.83 17.31
CA ARG A 58 -5.10 -1.95 18.23
C ARG A 58 -5.15 -3.24 17.44
N ASN A 59 -4.20 -4.13 17.67
CA ASN A 59 -4.22 -5.46 17.09
C ASN A 59 -5.23 -6.34 17.89
N PRO A 60 -6.36 -6.77 17.28
CA PRO A 60 -7.42 -7.48 17.98
C PRO A 60 -7.03 -8.91 18.38
N TRP A 61 -5.91 -9.42 17.86
CA TRP A 61 -5.45 -10.80 18.07
C TRP A 61 -4.31 -10.91 19.08
N VAL A 62 -3.90 -9.82 19.74
CA VAL A 62 -2.91 -9.86 20.83
C VAL A 62 -3.39 -10.80 21.93
N GLY A 63 -2.49 -11.71 22.35
CA GLY A 63 -2.78 -12.70 23.40
C GLY A 63 -3.64 -13.89 22.94
N THR A 64 -4.03 -13.95 21.68
CA THR A 64 -4.67 -15.14 21.11
C THR A 64 -3.63 -16.19 20.71
N THR A 65 -4.05 -17.43 20.46
CA THR A 65 -3.14 -18.49 20.00
C THR A 65 -3.10 -18.56 18.48
N PRO A 66 -2.05 -19.16 17.87
CA PRO A 66 -1.96 -19.31 16.41
C PRO A 66 -3.08 -20.14 15.75
N GLN A 67 -3.93 -20.80 16.53
CA GLN A 67 -5.10 -21.55 16.05
C GLN A 67 -6.35 -20.67 15.93
N ARG A 68 -6.27 -19.41 16.36
CA ARG A 68 -7.38 -18.46 16.28
C ARG A 68 -7.75 -18.21 14.82
N ASP A 69 -9.02 -18.37 14.50
CA ASP A 69 -9.56 -17.91 13.22
C ASP A 69 -9.56 -16.38 13.17
N LEU A 70 -8.85 -15.82 12.18
CA LEU A 70 -8.68 -14.39 11.97
C LEU A 70 -9.79 -13.82 11.07
N ALA A 71 -10.44 -14.65 10.25
CA ALA A 71 -11.38 -14.21 9.22
C ALA A 71 -12.53 -13.33 9.74
N PRO A 72 -13.18 -13.64 10.89
CA PRO A 72 -14.29 -12.82 11.37
C PRO A 72 -13.93 -11.35 11.63
N GLU A 73 -12.71 -11.09 12.10
CA GLU A 73 -12.24 -9.71 12.32
C GLU A 73 -11.79 -9.06 11.01
N VAL A 74 -11.09 -9.81 10.15
CA VAL A 74 -10.70 -9.33 8.82
C VAL A 74 -11.90 -8.82 8.03
N GLU A 75 -12.98 -9.60 7.98
CA GLU A 75 -14.22 -9.26 7.24
C GLU A 75 -14.85 -7.95 7.68
N ARG A 76 -14.67 -7.57 8.95
CA ARG A 76 -15.25 -6.37 9.53
C ARG A 76 -14.34 -5.15 9.40
N VAL A 77 -13.03 -5.32 9.61
CA VAL A 77 -12.08 -4.20 9.71
C VAL A 77 -11.42 -3.84 8.38
N ALA A 78 -11.05 -4.84 7.57
CA ALA A 78 -10.27 -4.63 6.35
C ALA A 78 -11.00 -3.78 5.29
N PRO A 79 -12.33 -3.91 5.08
CA PRO A 79 -13.03 -3.05 4.12
C PRO A 79 -13.04 -1.57 4.50
N LEU A 80 -13.21 -1.29 5.79
CA LEU A 80 -13.20 0.08 6.32
C LEU A 80 -11.81 0.71 6.17
N LEU A 81 -10.76 -0.08 6.43
CA LEU A 81 -9.38 0.35 6.22
C LEU A 81 -9.11 0.65 4.74
N ALA A 82 -9.57 -0.21 3.83
CA ALA A 82 -9.38 0.00 2.40
C ALA A 82 -10.04 1.30 1.92
N ASP A 83 -11.26 1.57 2.36
CA ASP A 83 -12.01 2.78 2.02
C ASP A 83 -11.29 4.05 2.52
N VAL A 84 -11.03 4.13 3.84
CA VAL A 84 -10.40 5.30 4.48
C VAL A 84 -9.01 5.59 3.89
N ILE A 85 -8.19 4.55 3.71
CA ILE A 85 -6.85 4.68 3.16
C ILE A 85 -6.89 5.11 1.69
N SER A 86 -7.78 4.52 0.88
CA SER A 86 -7.90 4.85 -0.55
C SER A 86 -8.44 6.27 -0.76
N ALA A 87 -9.46 6.68 0.00
CA ALA A 87 -10.01 8.05 -0.04
C ALA A 87 -8.90 9.09 0.17
N ARG A 88 -8.07 8.89 1.19
CA ARG A 88 -6.96 9.81 1.50
C ARG A 88 -5.87 9.81 0.44
N LEU A 89 -5.53 8.66 -0.15
CA LEU A 89 -4.58 8.63 -1.26
C LEU A 89 -5.11 9.39 -2.48
N ILE A 90 -6.37 9.17 -2.84
CA ILE A 90 -7.04 9.82 -3.98
C ILE A 90 -7.09 11.34 -3.77
N GLU A 91 -7.57 11.78 -2.60
CA GLU A 91 -7.63 13.20 -2.24
C GLU A 91 -6.24 13.85 -2.30
N THR A 92 -5.24 13.22 -1.66
CA THR A 92 -3.88 13.75 -1.54
C THR A 92 -3.18 13.88 -2.89
N LEU A 93 -3.42 12.94 -3.81
CA LEU A 93 -2.76 12.93 -5.12
C LEU A 93 -3.56 13.67 -6.21
N GLY A 94 -4.74 14.19 -5.88
CA GLY A 94 -5.55 15.02 -6.78
C GLY A 94 -6.48 14.24 -7.71
N GLY A 95 -6.90 13.03 -7.30
CA GLY A 95 -7.84 12.18 -8.04
C GLY A 95 -7.27 10.82 -8.42
N VAL A 96 -8.15 9.83 -8.59
CA VAL A 96 -7.77 8.46 -8.94
C VAL A 96 -7.12 8.35 -10.32
N ASP A 97 -7.52 9.23 -11.25
CA ASP A 97 -6.95 9.35 -12.60
C ASP A 97 -5.50 9.81 -12.58
N GLN A 98 -5.04 10.44 -11.50
CA GLN A 98 -3.66 10.86 -11.34
C GLN A 98 -2.75 9.73 -10.86
N ILE A 99 -3.29 8.62 -10.34
CA ILE A 99 -2.51 7.55 -9.74
C ILE A 99 -2.06 6.57 -10.80
N GLU A 100 -0.75 6.39 -10.96
CA GLU A 100 -0.14 5.45 -11.92
C GLU A 100 0.40 4.19 -11.24
N ALA A 101 0.87 4.28 -9.99
CA ALA A 101 1.40 3.15 -9.24
C ALA A 101 0.84 3.06 -7.82
N PHE A 102 0.80 1.83 -7.28
CA PHE A 102 0.29 1.55 -5.95
C PHE A 102 1.04 0.42 -5.23
N GLY A 103 0.91 0.38 -3.92
CA GLY A 103 1.52 -0.62 -3.03
C GLY A 103 0.79 -0.70 -1.70
N LYS A 104 0.98 -1.80 -0.97
CA LYS A 104 0.42 -1.98 0.38
C LYS A 104 1.45 -2.52 1.34
N ALA A 105 1.22 -2.34 2.63
CA ALA A 105 2.10 -2.86 3.65
C ALA A 105 1.42 -3.06 5.00
N ALA A 106 2.04 -3.89 5.84
CA ALA A 106 1.66 -4.06 7.23
C ALA A 106 2.89 -4.07 8.14
N VAL A 107 2.81 -3.39 9.28
CA VAL A 107 3.80 -3.48 10.35
C VAL A 107 3.09 -3.88 11.63
N VAL A 108 3.36 -5.10 12.11
CA VAL A 108 2.75 -5.61 13.33
C VAL A 108 3.65 -5.29 14.53
N GLY A 109 3.05 -4.78 15.61
CA GLY A 109 3.74 -4.57 16.87
C GLY A 109 4.31 -5.86 17.45
N THR A 110 5.27 -5.72 18.35
CA THR A 110 6.04 -6.84 18.88
C THR A 110 5.22 -7.87 19.67
N SER A 111 4.04 -7.51 20.19
CA SER A 111 3.11 -8.43 20.87
C SER A 111 2.19 -9.20 19.91
N GLY A 112 2.25 -8.91 18.60
CA GLY A 112 1.50 -9.63 17.57
C GLY A 112 2.33 -10.65 16.79
N GLU A 113 1.70 -11.26 15.80
CA GLU A 113 2.28 -12.25 14.89
C GLU A 113 2.24 -11.71 13.45
N ILE A 114 3.16 -12.16 12.59
CA ILE A 114 3.21 -11.67 11.20
C ILE A 114 1.89 -11.94 10.46
N GLU A 115 1.22 -13.05 10.79
CA GLU A 115 -0.06 -13.45 10.22
C GLU A 115 -1.17 -12.41 10.46
N HIS A 116 -1.10 -11.61 11.52
CA HIS A 116 -2.08 -10.55 11.78
C HIS A 116 -2.02 -9.44 10.72
N GLY A 117 -0.81 -9.08 10.30
CA GLY A 117 -0.56 -8.17 9.17
C GLY A 117 -1.08 -8.77 7.88
N SER A 118 -0.67 -10.01 7.63
CA SER A 118 -1.04 -10.76 6.44
C SER A 118 -2.54 -10.93 6.28
N ALA A 119 -3.26 -11.24 7.36
CA ALA A 119 -4.70 -11.42 7.36
C ALA A 119 -5.45 -10.17 6.87
N LEU A 120 -4.94 -8.98 7.19
CA LEU A 120 -5.51 -7.72 6.73
C LEU A 120 -5.12 -7.40 5.29
N ILE A 121 -3.85 -7.53 4.90
CA ILE A 121 -3.42 -7.05 3.57
C ILE A 121 -3.53 -8.09 2.46
N HIS A 122 -3.51 -9.40 2.74
CA HIS A 122 -3.48 -10.46 1.72
C HIS A 122 -4.84 -11.06 1.37
N THR A 123 -5.89 -10.70 2.10
CA THR A 123 -7.26 -11.15 1.84
C THR A 123 -7.96 -10.19 0.86
N PRO A 124 -9.05 -10.63 0.21
CA PRO A 124 -9.80 -9.78 -0.73
C PRO A 124 -10.39 -8.53 -0.07
N TYR A 125 -10.67 -8.57 1.24
CA TYR A 125 -11.35 -7.51 1.97
C TYR A 125 -10.58 -6.20 2.04
N PHE A 126 -9.24 -6.23 1.97
CA PHE A 126 -8.43 -5.04 1.77
C PHE A 126 -7.89 -4.96 0.34
N GLY A 127 -7.24 -6.02 -0.13
CA GLY A 127 -6.47 -5.98 -1.37
C GLY A 127 -7.32 -5.78 -2.62
N ASN A 128 -8.50 -6.39 -2.70
CA ASN A 128 -9.37 -6.18 -3.86
C ASN A 128 -10.00 -4.79 -3.83
N LEU A 129 -10.46 -4.34 -2.66
CA LEU A 129 -11.09 -3.03 -2.52
C LEU A 129 -10.10 -1.89 -2.77
N LEU A 130 -8.88 -1.95 -2.20
CA LEU A 130 -7.82 -0.98 -2.52
C LEU A 130 -7.54 -0.92 -4.03
N ARG A 131 -7.51 -2.08 -4.70
CA ARG A 131 -7.32 -2.13 -6.15
C ARG A 131 -8.49 -1.52 -6.91
N GLU A 132 -9.72 -1.80 -6.51
CA GLU A 132 -10.92 -1.27 -7.14
C GLU A 132 -11.05 0.24 -6.96
N PHE A 133 -10.89 0.74 -5.72
CA PHE A 133 -10.93 2.17 -5.41
C PHE A 133 -9.86 2.97 -6.16
N LEU A 134 -8.68 2.37 -6.41
CA LEU A 134 -7.60 3.00 -7.16
C LEU A 134 -7.65 2.73 -8.68
N GLU A 135 -8.70 2.07 -9.17
CA GLU A 135 -8.89 1.68 -10.57
C GLU A 135 -7.69 0.89 -11.15
N GLY A 136 -7.14 -0.01 -10.34
CA GLY A 136 -6.05 -0.89 -10.72
C GLY A 136 -6.50 -2.28 -11.19
N GLN A 137 -5.59 -3.00 -11.85
CA GLN A 137 -5.79 -4.39 -12.28
C GLN A 137 -4.62 -5.30 -11.88
N SER A 138 -3.45 -4.72 -11.64
CA SER A 138 -2.24 -5.43 -11.28
C SER A 138 -2.35 -6.08 -9.90
N ILE A 139 -1.53 -7.09 -9.68
CA ILE A 139 -1.22 -7.56 -8.33
C ILE A 139 -0.55 -6.39 -7.59
N ILE A 140 -1.08 -6.04 -6.42
CA ILE A 140 -0.52 -4.97 -5.59
C ILE A 140 0.74 -5.51 -4.91
N CYS A 141 1.87 -4.86 -5.12
CA CYS A 141 3.10 -5.16 -4.37
C CYS A 141 2.91 -4.94 -2.89
N PHE A 142 3.59 -5.76 -2.10
CA PHE A 142 3.45 -5.72 -0.67
C PHE A 142 4.79 -5.86 0.05
N ALA A 143 4.80 -5.40 1.28
CA ALA A 143 5.79 -5.75 2.28
C ALA A 143 5.11 -5.82 3.64
N ASP A 144 5.42 -6.84 4.42
CA ASP A 144 4.92 -7.02 5.77
C ASP A 144 6.06 -7.39 6.71
N THR A 145 6.01 -6.88 7.94
CA THR A 145 7.00 -7.20 8.97
C THR A 145 6.42 -7.09 10.36
N ARG A 146 7.21 -7.53 11.34
CA ARG A 146 7.07 -7.14 12.74
C ARG A 146 8.15 -6.10 13.08
N GLY A 147 7.80 -5.08 13.85
CA GLY A 147 8.72 -4.00 14.20
C GLY A 147 8.28 -3.21 15.42
N GLY A 148 9.20 -2.42 15.96
CA GLY A 148 8.93 -1.46 17.04
C GLY A 148 8.63 -0.06 16.51
N ALA A 149 8.19 0.82 17.41
CA ALA A 149 8.01 2.24 17.12
C ALA A 149 9.33 2.94 16.75
N GLY A 150 9.26 3.89 15.84
CA GLY A 150 10.39 4.74 15.44
C GLY A 150 11.13 4.28 14.19
N GLU A 151 10.74 3.15 13.60
CA GLU A 151 11.37 2.63 12.40
C GLU A 151 10.84 3.30 11.11
N SER A 152 11.59 3.11 10.02
CA SER A 152 11.15 3.49 8.68
C SER A 152 10.87 2.24 7.87
N PHE A 153 9.76 2.23 7.14
CA PHE A 153 9.29 1.02 6.46
C PHE A 153 9.16 1.21 4.94
N PRO A 154 9.77 0.36 4.10
CA PRO A 154 9.66 0.46 2.65
C PRO A 154 8.32 -0.07 2.15
N VAL A 155 7.59 0.73 1.37
CA VAL A 155 6.37 0.32 0.68
C VAL A 155 6.66 0.22 -0.83
N PRO A 156 6.80 -1.00 -1.39
CA PRO A 156 7.04 -1.18 -2.82
C PRO A 156 5.78 -0.88 -3.62
N MET A 157 5.93 -0.25 -4.78
CA MET A 157 4.84 0.10 -5.69
C MET A 157 5.18 -0.33 -7.11
N TRP A 158 4.18 -0.85 -7.83
CA TRP A 158 4.22 -1.11 -9.27
C TRP A 158 3.07 -0.36 -9.97
N HIS A 159 3.14 -0.26 -11.29
CA HIS A 159 2.08 0.36 -12.09
C HIS A 159 0.73 -0.35 -11.83
N LYS A 160 -0.34 0.43 -11.61
CA LYS A 160 -1.65 -0.07 -11.18
C LYS A 160 -2.34 -0.98 -12.20
N THR A 161 -2.20 -0.75 -13.50
CA THR A 161 -2.77 -1.60 -14.58
C THR A 161 -1.73 -2.38 -15.39
N HIS A 162 -0.45 -1.97 -15.39
CA HIS A 162 0.60 -2.61 -16.19
C HIS A 162 1.77 -3.10 -15.33
N ALA A 163 1.57 -4.17 -14.54
CA ALA A 163 2.57 -4.72 -13.60
C ALA A 163 3.96 -4.98 -14.21
N ALA A 164 4.08 -5.17 -15.53
CA ALA A 164 5.36 -5.38 -16.21
C ALA A 164 6.17 -4.08 -16.40
N THR A 165 5.54 -2.91 -16.30
CA THR A 165 6.15 -1.61 -16.64
C THR A 165 7.27 -1.23 -15.67
N ARG A 166 8.52 -1.41 -16.12
CA ARG A 166 9.71 -1.31 -15.26
C ARG A 166 9.97 0.10 -14.77
N SER A 167 9.54 1.14 -15.48
CA SER A 167 9.69 2.53 -15.02
C SER A 167 8.99 2.78 -13.67
N HIS A 168 7.98 1.97 -13.33
CA HIS A 168 7.17 2.11 -12.12
C HIS A 168 7.61 1.23 -10.96
N TYR A 169 8.62 0.38 -11.12
CA TYR A 169 9.19 -0.40 -10.02
C TYR A 169 9.90 0.53 -9.05
N GLN A 170 9.24 0.90 -7.96
CA GLN A 170 9.73 1.91 -7.04
C GLN A 170 9.31 1.60 -5.61
N THR A 171 9.91 2.30 -4.66
CA THR A 171 9.61 2.18 -3.25
C THR A 171 9.53 3.57 -2.66
N VAL A 172 8.55 3.81 -1.79
CA VAL A 172 8.51 4.98 -0.91
C VAL A 172 8.74 4.50 0.53
N THR A 173 9.48 5.29 1.31
CA THR A 173 9.76 4.96 2.70
C THR A 173 8.73 5.64 3.59
N ALA A 174 7.93 4.87 4.31
CA ALA A 174 7.00 5.37 5.32
C ALA A 174 7.76 5.65 6.63
N SER A 175 7.64 6.86 7.17
CA SER A 175 8.18 7.21 8.49
C SER A 175 7.17 6.88 9.59
N LEU A 176 7.56 6.03 10.55
CA LEU A 176 6.70 5.56 11.63
C LEU A 176 7.23 5.98 13.02
N PRO A 177 7.23 7.28 13.36
CA PRO A 177 7.99 7.83 14.50
C PRO A 177 7.58 7.29 15.88
N ASP A 178 6.30 7.00 16.08
CA ASP A 178 5.75 6.51 17.36
C ASP A 178 4.83 5.29 17.17
N MET A 179 5.06 4.48 16.12
CA MET A 179 4.20 3.35 15.77
C MET A 179 4.97 2.21 15.08
N PRO A 180 4.50 0.95 15.20
CA PRO A 180 3.45 0.50 16.12
C PRO A 180 3.95 0.43 17.58
N HIS A 181 3.05 0.70 18.53
CA HIS A 181 3.23 0.19 19.90
C HIS A 181 3.15 -1.36 19.90
N PRO A 182 3.62 -2.06 20.96
CA PRO A 182 3.68 -3.52 20.97
C PRO A 182 2.36 -4.22 20.62
N GLU A 183 1.24 -3.67 21.09
CA GLU A 183 -0.11 -4.24 20.87
C GLU A 183 -0.85 -3.63 19.67
N GLU A 184 -0.14 -2.92 18.80
CA GLU A 184 -0.71 -2.26 17.62
C GLU A 184 -0.38 -3.01 16.32
N ILE A 185 -1.11 -2.64 15.28
CA ILE A 185 -0.86 -3.01 13.90
C ILE A 185 -1.01 -1.76 13.03
N VAL A 186 -0.05 -1.54 12.14
CA VAL A 186 -0.10 -0.47 11.15
C VAL A 186 -0.42 -1.06 9.79
N ILE A 187 -1.51 -0.61 9.17
CA ILE A 187 -1.84 -0.94 7.78
C ILE A 187 -1.55 0.28 6.91
N LEU A 188 -0.80 0.06 5.83
CA LEU A 188 -0.37 1.13 4.93
C LEU A 188 -0.78 0.84 3.50
N ALA A 189 -1.07 1.90 2.76
CA ALA A 189 -0.98 1.87 1.30
C ALA A 189 -0.20 3.08 0.80
N ALA A 190 0.44 2.90 -0.34
CA ALA A 190 1.16 3.95 -1.02
C ALA A 190 0.69 4.08 -2.46
N ALA A 191 0.76 5.29 -2.99
CA ALA A 191 0.48 5.57 -4.38
C ALA A 191 1.45 6.63 -4.94
N SER A 192 1.63 6.61 -6.26
CA SER A 192 2.45 7.58 -6.99
C SER A 192 1.72 8.05 -8.24
N THR A 193 1.90 9.32 -8.58
CA THR A 193 1.40 9.90 -9.84
C THR A 193 2.28 9.61 -11.04
N GLY A 194 3.34 8.81 -10.88
CA GLY A 194 4.25 8.44 -11.95
C GLY A 194 5.33 7.45 -11.54
N GLY A 195 6.21 7.14 -12.48
CA GLY A 195 7.35 6.24 -12.29
C GLY A 195 8.55 6.87 -11.56
N ARG A 196 9.69 6.17 -11.59
CA ARG A 196 10.97 6.68 -11.06
C ARG A 196 11.41 7.95 -11.82
N PRO A 197 12.20 8.85 -11.21
CA PRO A 197 12.54 10.14 -11.83
C PRO A 197 13.27 10.08 -13.17
N HIS A 198 14.15 9.08 -13.35
CA HIS A 198 15.02 8.94 -14.53
C HIS A 198 14.99 7.51 -15.11
N PRO A 199 13.87 7.01 -15.66
CA PRO A 199 13.74 5.63 -16.09
C PRO A 199 14.52 5.38 -17.39
N ARG A 200 15.56 4.52 -17.33
CA ARG A 200 16.50 4.31 -18.46
C ARG A 200 17.07 2.89 -18.57
N ILE A 201 16.31 1.90 -18.11
CA ILE A 201 16.75 0.49 -18.00
C ILE A 201 15.84 -0.48 -18.79
N GLY A 202 15.16 0.02 -19.82
CA GLY A 202 14.22 -0.77 -20.64
C GLY A 202 12.98 -1.22 -19.88
N ASP A 203 12.22 -2.15 -20.48
CA ASP A 203 11.01 -2.74 -19.90
C ASP A 203 10.97 -4.27 -20.05
N ARG A 204 10.20 -4.95 -19.20
CA ARG A 204 10.02 -6.42 -19.19
C ARG A 204 9.53 -6.95 -20.53
N THR A 205 8.69 -6.18 -21.22
CA THR A 205 8.13 -6.54 -22.53
C THR A 205 9.17 -6.48 -23.67
N THR A 206 10.31 -5.83 -23.42
CA THR A 206 11.40 -5.62 -24.39
C THR A 206 12.68 -6.34 -24.01
N ASP A 207 12.69 -7.10 -22.91
CA ASP A 207 13.88 -7.79 -22.45
C ASP A 207 14.34 -8.84 -23.47
N PRO A 208 15.66 -8.95 -23.73
CA PRO A 208 16.18 -10.12 -24.41
C PRO A 208 16.00 -11.36 -23.53
N VAL A 209 15.92 -12.54 -24.16
CA VAL A 209 15.90 -13.80 -23.43
C VAL A 209 17.27 -14.01 -22.77
N VAL A 210 17.31 -13.94 -21.44
CA VAL A 210 18.50 -14.21 -20.63
C VAL A 210 18.23 -15.44 -19.78
N THR A 211 19.00 -16.51 -20.01
CA THR A 211 18.94 -17.78 -19.27
C THR A 211 20.33 -18.17 -18.74
N VAL A 212 20.36 -19.09 -17.77
CA VAL A 212 21.63 -19.66 -17.26
C VAL A 212 22.47 -20.27 -18.39
N ALA A 213 21.84 -20.85 -19.41
CA ALA A 213 22.54 -21.39 -20.58
C ALA A 213 23.23 -20.28 -21.38
N THR A 214 22.49 -19.22 -21.74
CA THR A 214 23.04 -18.07 -22.48
C THR A 214 24.12 -17.31 -21.72
N LEU A 215 24.15 -17.42 -20.39
CA LEU A 215 25.21 -16.84 -19.55
C LEU A 215 26.49 -17.68 -19.65
N LYS A 216 26.38 -19.01 -19.54
CA LYS A 216 27.54 -19.93 -19.60
C LYS A 216 28.21 -19.99 -20.97
N GLU A 217 27.48 -19.69 -22.04
CA GLU A 217 28.04 -19.59 -23.40
C GLU A 217 28.90 -18.34 -23.62
N LYS A 218 28.75 -17.31 -22.77
CA LYS A 218 29.49 -16.04 -22.88
C LYS A 218 30.70 -15.93 -21.94
N SER A 219 30.95 -16.95 -21.12
CA SER A 219 32.03 -17.01 -20.13
C SER A 219 33.19 -17.88 -20.57
#